data_AF-A0A219AI15-F1
#
_entry.id   AF-A0A219AI15-F1
#
_cell.length_a   1.000
_cell.length_b   1.000
_cell.length_c   1.000
_cell.angle_alpha   90.00
_cell.angle_beta   90.00
_cell.angle_gamma   90.00
#
_symmetry.space_group_name_H-M   'P 1'
#
loop_
_entity.id
_entity.type
_entity.pdbx_description
1 polymer ?
#
loop_
_entity_poly.entity_id
_entity_poly.type
_entity_poly.pdbx_seq_one_letter_code
_entity_poly.pdbx_strand_id
1 'polypeptide(L)'
;MRNSLYLIGLTVALASCASQQPVKKNSTKSKTPVPQVTSQVKPPTPTLPKTQIQHEGNYDFFKANIGDISKNDNTISYGSIVSANPKGYKVVKTFFPSVAQNFRQKYIILHYTALDDDKSVTVLTQQSVSAHYLVNNLGDKEIYQLVDENKRSYHAGISAWRNDKMLNDTSIGIEIVNPGYVADASGIRIFPDFDDAQMKKVAALVKDIADRYMIPPTNILAHSDIAPTRKSDPGPKFPWKKLYDEYQIGMWYDEATKQEFYNQIIPENYAVEMSTAPFIFKYQAALKTLGYGLEPSGMVDNATKKTIEAFQFHFRPEKYDGVMDAETWSILQALNVKYPNK
;
A
#
# COMPACT_ATOMS: atom_id res chain seq x y z
N MET A 1 35.92 9.18 32.72
CA MET A 1 36.95 10.06 32.10
C MET A 1 36.88 9.90 30.59
N ARG A 2 37.33 10.88 29.80
CA ARG A 2 37.45 10.75 28.33
C ARG A 2 38.58 9.79 27.99
N ASN A 3 38.43 9.02 26.89
CA ASN A 3 39.40 9.06 25.80
C ASN A 3 38.77 8.50 24.52
N SER A 4 38.90 9.27 23.44
CA SER A 4 38.57 8.86 22.08
C SER A 4 39.84 8.43 21.37
N LEU A 5 39.78 7.43 20.49
CA LEU A 5 40.84 7.16 19.52
C LEU A 5 40.19 6.83 18.18
N TYR A 6 40.50 7.66 17.17
CA TYR A 6 40.14 7.41 15.78
C TYR A 6 41.14 6.43 15.17
N LEU A 7 40.66 5.58 14.25
CA LEU A 7 41.50 4.87 13.29
C LEU A 7 40.99 5.21 11.88
N ILE A 8 41.93 5.44 10.96
CA ILE A 8 41.69 6.01 9.63
C ILE A 8 42.35 5.10 8.58
N GLY A 9 41.65 4.90 7.46
CA GLY A 9 42.12 4.12 6.32
C GLY A 9 41.58 2.68 6.30
N LEU A 10 41.50 2.02 5.14
CA LEU A 10 41.99 2.42 3.82
C LEU A 10 40.96 2.07 2.73
N THR A 11 40.67 2.99 1.82
CA THR A 11 39.80 2.75 0.67
C THR A 11 40.57 2.10 -0.49
N VAL A 12 40.10 0.95 -0.97
CA VAL A 12 40.61 0.30 -2.18
C VAL A 12 39.65 0.57 -3.33
N ALA A 13 40.08 1.42 -4.28
CA ALA A 13 39.35 1.66 -5.53
C ALA A 13 39.91 0.77 -6.64
N LEU A 14 39.11 -0.18 -7.14
CA LEU A 14 39.47 -1.02 -8.28
C LEU A 14 39.15 -0.29 -9.59
N ALA A 15 40.20 0.12 -10.31
CA ALA A 15 40.06 0.64 -11.65
C ALA A 15 39.91 -0.52 -12.65
N SER A 16 38.79 -0.55 -13.39
CA SER A 16 38.56 -1.52 -14.47
C SER A 16 38.59 -0.82 -15.82
N CYS A 17 39.58 -1.16 -16.66
CA CYS A 17 39.68 -0.66 -18.02
C CYS A 17 38.96 -1.60 -18.99
N ALA A 18 37.92 -1.10 -19.68
CA ALA A 18 37.25 -1.82 -20.76
C ALA A 18 37.39 -1.04 -22.08
N SER A 19 37.98 -1.66 -23.09
CA SER A 19 38.20 -1.04 -24.41
C SER A 19 36.95 -1.15 -25.30
N GLN A 20 36.55 -0.03 -25.92
CA GLN A 20 35.46 -0.02 -26.91
C GLN A 20 35.97 -0.38 -28.31
N GLN A 21 35.26 -1.24 -29.04
CA GLN A 21 35.54 -1.52 -30.46
C GLN A 21 34.74 -0.58 -31.40
N PRO A 22 35.29 -0.21 -32.57
CA PRO A 22 34.64 0.72 -33.49
C PRO A 22 33.61 0.03 -34.41
N VAL A 23 32.35 0.47 -34.35
CA VAL A 23 31.30 0.05 -35.30
C VAL A 23 31.42 0.84 -36.62
N LYS A 24 31.38 0.14 -37.75
CA LYS A 24 31.49 0.74 -39.10
C LYS A 24 30.24 1.54 -39.49
N LYS A 25 30.43 2.67 -40.17
CA LYS A 25 29.36 3.46 -40.81
C LYS A 25 29.17 3.06 -42.26
N ASN A 26 27.92 2.96 -42.71
CA ASN A 26 27.50 3.00 -44.13
C ASN A 26 26.53 4.19 -44.36
N SER A 27 26.34 4.61 -45.62
CA SER A 27 25.51 5.78 -46.01
C SER A 27 25.07 5.66 -47.49
N THR A 28 24.10 6.38 -48.08
CA THR A 28 23.24 7.54 -47.68
C THR A 28 21.75 7.19 -47.99
N LYS A 29 20.73 7.98 -48.39
CA LYS A 29 20.37 9.39 -48.77
C LYS A 29 18.80 9.39 -48.81
N SER A 30 17.97 10.43 -48.57
CA SER A 30 18.12 11.80 -48.04
C SER A 30 16.75 12.41 -47.64
N LYS A 31 16.74 13.20 -46.56
CA LYS A 31 15.86 14.34 -46.18
C LYS A 31 14.56 14.67 -46.97
N THR A 32 13.46 14.79 -46.21
CA THR A 32 12.57 15.98 -46.16
C THR A 32 12.10 16.19 -44.68
N PRO A 33 11.54 17.36 -44.27
CA PRO A 33 11.73 17.83 -42.89
C PRO A 33 10.69 17.34 -41.86
N VAL A 34 11.17 17.04 -40.65
CA VAL A 34 10.36 17.02 -39.42
C VAL A 34 10.12 18.47 -38.98
N PRO A 35 8.92 18.84 -38.50
CA PRO A 35 8.68 20.16 -37.91
C PRO A 35 9.63 20.43 -36.74
N GLN A 36 10.26 21.61 -36.72
CA GLN A 36 11.01 22.04 -35.54
C GLN A 36 10.04 22.28 -34.40
N VAL A 37 10.02 21.38 -33.41
CA VAL A 37 9.53 21.72 -32.08
C VAL A 37 10.47 22.79 -31.54
N THR A 38 10.02 24.04 -31.57
CA THR A 38 10.72 25.14 -30.91
C THR A 38 10.81 24.80 -29.44
N SER A 39 12.03 24.61 -28.95
CA SER A 39 12.31 24.37 -27.55
C SER A 39 11.91 25.61 -26.76
N GLN A 40 10.68 25.61 -26.24
CA GLN A 40 10.19 26.69 -25.39
C GLN A 40 11.14 26.82 -24.21
N VAL A 41 11.84 27.96 -24.14
CA VAL A 41 12.70 28.29 -23.01
C VAL A 41 11.79 28.36 -21.80
N LYS A 42 11.91 27.37 -20.90
CA LYS A 42 11.17 27.34 -19.64
C LYS A 42 11.41 28.69 -18.96
N PRO A 43 10.35 29.48 -18.66
CA PRO A 43 10.54 30.82 -18.12
C PRO A 43 11.38 30.76 -16.84
N PRO A 44 12.25 31.75 -16.60
CA PRO A 44 13.12 31.73 -15.44
C PRO A 44 12.28 31.57 -14.17
N THR A 45 12.60 30.57 -13.36
CA THR A 45 11.95 30.35 -12.06
C THR A 45 11.96 31.68 -11.30
N PRO A 46 10.81 32.23 -10.90
CA PRO A 46 10.77 33.55 -10.27
C PRO A 46 11.62 33.52 -9.01
N THR A 47 12.64 34.38 -8.98
CA THR A 47 13.59 34.45 -7.87
C THR A 47 12.83 34.75 -6.60
N LEU A 48 12.75 33.77 -5.69
CA LEU A 48 12.00 33.93 -4.44
C LEU A 48 12.49 35.19 -3.71
N PRO A 49 11.58 36.02 -3.16
CA PRO A 49 11.97 37.23 -2.42
C PRO A 49 13.00 36.89 -1.35
N LYS A 50 14.10 37.65 -1.32
CA LYS A 50 15.13 37.53 -0.28
C LYS A 50 14.48 37.54 1.10
N THR A 51 14.97 36.69 1.99
CA THR A 51 14.45 36.48 3.35
C THR A 51 14.13 37.81 4.04
N GLN A 52 12.85 38.13 4.16
CA GLN A 52 12.41 39.28 4.94
C GLN A 52 12.53 38.91 6.42
N ILE A 53 13.67 39.28 7.01
CA ILE A 53 13.86 39.35 8.44
C ILE A 53 13.33 40.72 8.89
N GLN A 54 12.41 40.72 9.84
CA GLN A 54 11.95 41.92 10.52
C GLN A 54 12.54 41.92 11.93
N HIS A 55 13.40 42.90 12.21
CA HIS A 55 14.02 43.07 13.52
C HIS A 55 13.07 43.88 14.44
N GLU A 56 12.81 43.37 15.64
CA GLU A 56 11.98 44.05 16.64
C GLU A 56 12.62 43.91 18.03
N GLY A 57 13.20 45.00 18.53
CA GLY A 57 14.10 44.95 19.69
C GLY A 57 15.35 44.11 19.41
N ASN A 58 15.56 43.07 20.21
CA ASN A 58 16.67 42.12 20.06
C ASN A 58 16.26 40.81 19.37
N TYR A 59 15.14 40.79 18.63
CA TYR A 59 14.56 39.57 18.05
C TYR A 59 14.36 39.67 16.53
N ASP A 60 14.65 38.57 15.84
CA ASP A 60 14.54 38.42 14.38
C ASP A 60 13.29 37.60 14.01
N PHE A 61 12.37 38.23 13.28
CA PHE A 61 11.14 37.59 12.80
C PHE A 61 11.21 37.32 11.30
N PHE A 62 11.19 36.04 10.92
CA PHE A 62 11.26 35.60 9.52
C PHE A 62 9.88 35.63 8.86
N LYS A 63 9.79 36.11 7.62
CA LYS A 63 8.57 36.16 6.80
C LYS A 63 8.75 35.57 5.38
N ALA A 64 9.68 34.63 5.24
CA ALA A 64 9.93 33.89 4.01
C ALA A 64 10.09 32.40 4.29
N ASN A 65 9.71 31.56 3.33
CA ASN A 65 9.93 30.12 3.43
C ASN A 65 11.43 29.79 3.42
N ILE A 66 11.93 29.32 4.57
CA ILE A 66 13.30 28.83 4.74
C ILE A 66 13.46 27.34 4.37
N GLY A 67 12.35 26.65 4.11
CA GLY A 67 12.36 25.29 3.56
C GLY A 67 12.65 25.29 2.05
N ASP A 68 13.38 24.29 1.58
CA ASP A 68 13.64 24.10 0.15
C ASP A 68 12.34 23.77 -0.58
N ILE A 69 11.83 24.73 -1.36
CA ILE A 69 10.56 24.61 -2.08
C ILE A 69 10.60 23.52 -3.17
N SER A 70 11.79 23.07 -3.61
CA SER A 70 11.92 21.93 -4.54
C SER A 70 11.81 20.57 -3.84
N LYS A 71 11.85 20.55 -2.50
CA LYS A 71 11.65 19.37 -1.64
C LYS A 71 10.33 19.46 -0.86
N ASN A 72 9.37 20.25 -1.36
CA ASN A 72 8.15 20.62 -0.66
C ASN A 72 6.92 20.34 -1.54
N ASP A 73 6.19 19.28 -1.25
CA ASP A 73 4.94 18.92 -1.94
C ASP A 73 3.69 19.48 -1.22
N ASN A 74 3.89 20.44 -0.31
CA ASN A 74 2.86 20.90 0.62
C ASN A 74 1.75 21.73 -0.04
N THR A 75 1.80 21.90 -1.37
CA THR A 75 0.70 22.44 -2.17
C THR A 75 -0.44 21.45 -2.38
N ILE A 76 -0.19 20.14 -2.25
CA ILE A 76 -1.17 19.10 -2.53
C ILE A 76 -1.93 18.72 -1.25
N SER A 77 -2.82 19.62 -0.81
CA SER A 77 -3.86 19.32 0.18
C SER A 77 -5.15 18.95 -0.54
N TYR A 78 -5.44 17.65 -0.68
CA TYR A 78 -6.71 17.16 -1.24
C TYR A 78 -7.87 17.33 -0.24
N GLY A 79 -8.21 18.59 0.03
CA GLY A 79 -9.15 18.99 1.06
C GLY A 79 -8.78 20.36 1.62
N SER A 80 -9.76 21.09 2.14
CA SER A 80 -9.50 22.36 2.82
C SER A 80 -8.57 22.15 4.02
N ILE A 81 -7.52 22.97 4.16
CA ILE A 81 -6.60 22.89 5.30
C ILE A 81 -7.35 23.28 6.57
N VAL A 82 -7.94 22.29 7.25
CA VAL A 82 -8.59 22.42 8.55
C VAL A 82 -7.56 22.98 9.53
N SER A 83 -7.82 24.19 10.01
CA SER A 83 -6.88 24.93 10.85
C SER A 83 -7.60 25.66 11.95
N ALA A 84 -6.94 25.80 13.10
CA ALA A 84 -7.44 26.60 14.20
C ALA A 84 -7.81 28.03 13.74
N ASN A 85 -8.92 28.54 14.27
CA ASN A 85 -9.36 29.93 14.09
C ASN A 85 -9.47 30.63 15.46
N PRO A 86 -8.35 30.84 16.18
CA PRO A 86 -8.35 31.43 17.52
C PRO A 86 -8.83 32.90 17.49
N LYS A 87 -9.87 33.19 18.28
CA LYS A 87 -10.43 34.55 18.38
C LYS A 87 -9.34 35.56 18.76
N GLY A 88 -9.16 36.59 17.92
CA GLY A 88 -8.17 37.67 18.12
C GLY A 88 -6.79 37.42 17.50
N TYR A 89 -6.53 36.22 16.95
CA TYR A 89 -5.22 35.87 16.37
C TYR A 89 -5.34 35.36 14.93
N LYS A 90 -4.39 35.75 14.07
CA LYS A 90 -4.31 35.29 12.68
C LYS A 90 -3.35 34.11 12.56
N VAL A 91 -3.85 32.92 12.25
CA VAL A 91 -2.99 31.78 11.88
C VAL A 91 -2.42 32.01 10.48
N VAL A 92 -1.09 32.05 10.37
CA VAL A 92 -0.38 32.32 9.11
C VAL A 92 0.23 31.03 8.56
N LYS A 93 -0.22 30.62 7.36
CA LYS A 93 0.19 29.37 6.70
C LYS A 93 1.33 29.54 5.67
N THR A 94 1.72 30.78 5.37
CA THR A 94 2.52 31.14 4.18
C THR A 94 4.04 31.15 4.37
N PHE A 95 4.54 31.17 5.60
CA PHE A 95 5.97 31.45 5.85
C PHE A 95 6.80 30.23 6.27
N PHE A 96 6.20 29.17 6.83
CA PHE A 96 6.94 28.06 7.43
C PHE A 96 6.37 26.65 7.10
N PRO A 97 6.20 26.28 5.82
CA PRO A 97 5.84 24.90 5.46
C PRO A 97 6.99 23.92 5.74
N SER A 98 6.76 22.89 6.56
CA SER A 98 7.77 21.85 6.86
C SER A 98 7.94 20.89 5.69
N VAL A 99 9.19 20.62 5.27
CA VAL A 99 9.49 19.54 4.31
C VAL A 99 9.40 18.14 4.93
N ALA A 100 9.44 18.03 6.27
CA ALA A 100 9.28 16.77 7.00
C ALA A 100 7.80 16.54 7.31
N GLN A 101 7.04 16.10 6.32
CA GLN A 101 5.62 15.71 6.46
C GLN A 101 5.23 14.60 5.48
N ASN A 102 4.11 13.95 5.76
CA ASN A 102 3.39 13.01 4.88
C ASN A 102 1.91 12.97 5.27
N PHE A 103 1.08 12.23 4.54
CA PHE A 103 -0.32 12.01 4.87
C PHE A 103 -0.49 11.05 6.06
N ARG A 104 -1.59 11.20 6.80
CA ARG A 104 -1.97 10.25 7.88
C ARG A 104 -2.57 8.97 7.31
N GLN A 105 -3.24 9.11 6.18
CA GLN A 105 -3.84 8.06 5.37
C GLN A 105 -2.72 7.29 4.67
N LYS A 106 -2.27 6.21 5.31
CA LYS A 106 -1.18 5.33 4.86
C LYS A 106 -1.68 4.05 4.17
N TYR A 107 -2.95 3.70 4.33
CA TYR A 107 -3.53 2.43 3.89
C TYR A 107 -4.95 2.59 3.33
N ILE A 108 -5.35 1.65 2.48
CA ILE A 108 -6.74 1.42 2.08
C ILE A 108 -7.08 -0.01 2.47
N ILE A 109 -8.10 -0.20 3.32
CA ILE A 109 -8.56 -1.53 3.74
C ILE A 109 -9.92 -1.80 3.10
N LEU A 110 -10.02 -2.94 2.43
CA LEU A 110 -11.20 -3.38 1.71
C LEU A 110 -11.97 -4.44 2.51
N HIS A 111 -13.30 -4.33 2.49
CA HIS A 111 -14.23 -5.09 3.30
C HIS A 111 -15.40 -5.62 2.45
N TYR A 112 -16.10 -6.64 2.94
CA TYR A 112 -17.49 -6.89 2.56
C TYR A 112 -18.40 -6.64 3.76
N THR A 113 -19.62 -6.18 3.51
CA THR A 113 -20.58 -5.85 4.56
C THR A 113 -21.22 -7.07 5.21
N ALA A 114 -21.29 -8.21 4.50
CA ALA A 114 -22.09 -9.39 4.85
C ALA A 114 -23.60 -9.10 5.01
N LEU A 115 -24.09 -8.06 4.31
CA LEU A 115 -25.42 -7.47 4.44
C LEU A 115 -25.92 -6.96 3.08
N ASP A 116 -27.23 -6.78 2.94
CA ASP A 116 -27.84 -5.95 1.90
C ASP A 116 -27.57 -4.44 2.11
N ASP A 117 -27.83 -3.61 1.10
CA ASP A 117 -27.49 -2.18 1.07
C ASP A 117 -28.16 -1.40 2.21
N ASP A 118 -29.47 -1.61 2.45
CA ASP A 118 -30.23 -0.93 3.52
C ASP A 118 -29.65 -1.23 4.92
N LYS A 119 -29.36 -2.50 5.20
CA LYS A 119 -28.71 -2.90 6.46
C LYS A 119 -27.27 -2.40 6.53
N SER A 120 -26.54 -2.39 5.41
CA SER A 120 -25.16 -1.89 5.34
C SER A 120 -25.10 -0.40 5.70
N VAL A 121 -25.96 0.43 5.10
CA VAL A 121 -26.11 1.86 5.44
C VAL A 121 -26.49 2.03 6.91
N THR A 122 -27.49 1.27 7.38
CA THR A 122 -27.97 1.35 8.77
C THR A 122 -26.88 1.01 9.79
N VAL A 123 -26.15 -0.10 9.60
CA VAL A 123 -25.08 -0.54 10.50
C VAL A 123 -23.92 0.46 10.51
N LEU A 124 -23.44 0.89 9.34
CA LEU A 124 -22.26 1.74 9.20
C LEU A 124 -22.49 3.22 9.57
N THR A 125 -23.74 3.63 9.82
CA THR A 125 -24.08 5.01 10.21
C THR A 125 -24.75 5.14 11.59
N GLN A 126 -25.37 4.08 12.12
CA GLN A 126 -26.17 4.14 13.36
C GLN A 126 -25.67 3.20 14.47
N GLN A 127 -24.60 2.42 14.25
CA GLN A 127 -24.06 1.46 15.23
C GLN A 127 -22.59 1.76 15.59
N SER A 128 -21.92 0.82 16.25
CA SER A 128 -20.57 0.97 16.80
C SER A 128 -19.42 0.76 15.80
N VAL A 129 -19.73 0.53 14.53
CA VAL A 129 -18.79 0.33 13.42
C VAL A 129 -19.08 1.31 12.29
N SER A 130 -18.07 1.71 11.53
CA SER A 130 -18.24 2.63 10.40
C SER A 130 -17.09 2.55 9.40
N ALA A 131 -17.40 2.78 8.13
CA ALA A 131 -16.44 2.91 7.04
C ALA A 131 -16.32 4.38 6.61
N HIS A 132 -15.30 4.71 5.82
CA HIS A 132 -15.22 6.01 5.15
C HIS A 132 -16.13 6.03 3.92
N TYR A 133 -16.13 4.92 3.16
CA TYR A 133 -16.97 4.74 1.98
C TYR A 133 -17.75 3.43 2.04
N LEU A 134 -18.94 3.45 1.44
CA LEU A 134 -19.75 2.28 1.13
C LEU A 134 -20.03 2.24 -0.38
N VAL A 135 -19.68 1.14 -1.03
CA VAL A 135 -19.97 0.88 -2.44
C VAL A 135 -21.17 -0.07 -2.53
N ASN A 136 -22.31 0.47 -2.96
CA ASN A 136 -23.56 -0.29 -3.15
C ASN A 136 -23.42 -1.35 -4.27
N ASN A 137 -24.39 -2.26 -4.39
CA ASN A 137 -24.43 -3.25 -5.51
C ASN A 137 -25.28 -2.79 -6.72
N LEU A 138 -25.85 -1.58 -6.65
CA LEU A 138 -26.80 -1.06 -7.63
C LEU A 138 -26.12 -0.69 -8.96
N GLY A 139 -26.86 -0.74 -10.06
CA GLY A 139 -26.37 -0.37 -11.41
C GLY A 139 -26.14 1.14 -11.66
N ASP A 140 -26.12 1.96 -10.60
CA ASP A 140 -25.89 3.40 -10.65
C ASP A 140 -24.37 3.76 -10.74
N LYS A 141 -24.04 5.04 -10.48
CA LYS A 141 -22.66 5.54 -10.36
C LYS A 141 -22.41 6.20 -8.99
N GLU A 142 -23.17 5.84 -7.98
CA GLU A 142 -23.08 6.37 -6.63
C GLU A 142 -22.08 5.58 -5.77
N ILE A 143 -21.43 6.31 -4.86
CA ILE A 143 -20.56 5.80 -3.80
C ILE A 143 -20.85 6.67 -2.58
N TYR A 144 -21.22 6.07 -1.46
CA TYR A 144 -21.61 6.83 -0.27
C TYR A 144 -20.40 7.09 0.62
N GLN A 145 -20.01 8.35 0.79
CA GLN A 145 -19.06 8.75 1.84
C GLN A 145 -19.80 8.86 3.17
N LEU A 146 -19.49 7.96 4.11
CA LEU A 146 -20.12 7.89 5.43
C LEU A 146 -19.27 8.61 6.49
N VAL A 147 -17.94 8.62 6.33
CA VAL A 147 -16.99 9.33 7.20
C VAL A 147 -15.96 10.08 6.35
N ASP A 148 -15.80 11.37 6.64
CA ASP A 148 -14.74 12.26 6.13
C ASP A 148 -13.36 11.61 6.31
N GLU A 149 -12.54 11.56 5.26
CA GLU A 149 -11.21 10.94 5.25
C GLU A 149 -10.24 11.55 6.29
N ASN A 150 -10.51 12.76 6.78
CA ASN A 150 -9.75 13.42 7.85
C ASN A 150 -10.18 12.99 9.27
N LYS A 151 -11.23 12.17 9.38
CA LYS A 151 -11.72 11.57 10.62
C LYS A 151 -11.36 10.09 10.65
N ARG A 152 -11.56 9.47 11.81
CA ARG A 152 -11.35 8.04 12.06
C ARG A 152 -12.67 7.29 11.92
N SER A 153 -12.83 6.46 10.89
CA SER A 153 -13.92 5.46 10.86
C SER A 153 -13.53 4.20 11.67
N TYR A 154 -14.50 3.41 12.09
CA TYR A 154 -14.30 2.24 12.96
C TYR A 154 -14.52 0.92 12.18
N HIS A 155 -13.54 0.55 11.35
CA HIS A 155 -13.64 -0.58 10.40
C HIS A 155 -12.63 -1.71 10.70
N ALA A 156 -11.33 -1.41 10.76
CA ALA A 156 -10.24 -2.37 10.94
C ALA A 156 -10.15 -2.95 12.35
N GLY A 157 -10.43 -2.15 13.39
CA GLY A 157 -10.33 -2.59 14.79
C GLY A 157 -8.93 -3.07 15.20
N ILE A 158 -8.83 -4.11 16.03
CA ILE A 158 -7.54 -4.72 16.42
C ILE A 158 -6.88 -5.34 15.18
N SER A 159 -5.81 -4.70 14.72
CA SER A 159 -5.20 -4.95 13.41
C SER A 159 -3.71 -4.60 13.42
N ALA A 160 -2.94 -5.22 12.53
CA ALA A 160 -1.52 -4.92 12.33
C ALA A 160 -1.09 -5.19 10.88
N TRP A 161 -0.21 -4.34 10.34
CA TRP A 161 0.50 -4.60 9.08
C TRP A 161 1.91 -4.00 9.12
N ARG A 162 2.92 -4.82 8.86
CA ARG A 162 4.34 -4.49 8.97
C ARG A 162 4.65 -3.95 10.37
N ASN A 163 5.07 -2.69 10.49
CA ASN A 163 5.39 -2.06 11.78
C ASN A 163 4.18 -1.34 12.42
N ASP A 164 3.07 -1.19 11.69
CA ASP A 164 1.90 -0.42 12.11
C ASP A 164 0.82 -1.30 12.75
N LYS A 165 0.07 -0.71 13.69
CA LYS A 165 -1.00 -1.37 14.47
C LYS A 165 -2.18 -0.42 14.65
N MET A 166 -3.37 -0.98 14.93
CA MET A 166 -4.63 -0.22 15.12
C MET A 166 -4.98 0.64 13.89
N LEU A 167 -5.04 0.01 12.71
CA LEU A 167 -4.98 0.70 11.42
C LEU A 167 -6.08 1.74 11.16
N ASN A 168 -7.24 1.67 11.84
CA ASN A 168 -8.26 2.74 11.89
C ASN A 168 -7.65 4.15 11.98
N ASP A 169 -6.53 4.30 12.70
CA ASP A 169 -5.88 5.58 13.00
C ASP A 169 -5.10 6.15 11.78
N THR A 170 -4.86 5.34 10.74
CA THR A 170 -4.04 5.67 9.56
C THR A 170 -4.57 5.07 8.25
N SER A 171 -5.81 4.57 8.20
CA SER A 171 -6.37 3.91 7.01
C SER A 171 -7.73 4.45 6.58
N ILE A 172 -7.97 4.45 5.28
CA ILE A 172 -9.30 4.61 4.70
C ILE A 172 -9.96 3.23 4.59
N GLY A 173 -11.18 3.12 5.07
CA GLY A 173 -11.99 1.89 5.07
C GLY A 173 -13.08 1.96 4.03
N ILE A 174 -13.12 0.97 3.14
CA ILE A 174 -14.12 0.87 2.06
C ILE A 174 -14.90 -0.43 2.25
N GLU A 175 -16.18 -0.27 2.59
CA GLU A 175 -17.15 -1.36 2.65
C GLU A 175 -17.80 -1.55 1.28
N ILE A 176 -18.02 -2.82 0.91
CA ILE A 176 -18.54 -3.21 -0.40
C ILE A 176 -19.71 -4.13 -0.16
N VAL A 177 -20.89 -3.79 -0.72
CA VAL A 177 -22.11 -4.57 -0.47
C VAL A 177 -22.01 -5.92 -1.17
N ASN A 178 -21.76 -6.94 -0.38
CA ASN A 178 -21.65 -8.35 -0.76
C ASN A 178 -22.03 -9.18 0.49
N PRO A 179 -22.85 -10.24 0.37
CA PRO A 179 -23.38 -10.96 1.53
C PRO A 179 -22.34 -11.85 2.24
N GLY A 180 -21.07 -11.85 1.80
CA GLY A 180 -20.02 -12.68 2.40
C GLY A 180 -20.23 -14.17 2.09
N TYR A 181 -19.64 -15.05 2.89
CA TYR A 181 -19.82 -16.49 2.68
C TYR A 181 -21.05 -17.05 3.40
N VAL A 182 -21.66 -18.06 2.79
CA VAL A 182 -22.51 -19.04 3.50
C VAL A 182 -21.71 -20.31 3.75
N ALA A 183 -22.00 -21.03 4.83
CA ALA A 183 -21.45 -22.36 5.06
C ALA A 183 -22.45 -23.43 4.59
N ASP A 184 -21.99 -24.46 3.89
CA ASP A 184 -22.81 -25.62 3.56
C ASP A 184 -22.95 -26.58 4.76
N ALA A 185 -23.69 -27.68 4.58
CA ALA A 185 -23.90 -28.69 5.62
C ALA A 185 -22.62 -29.44 6.04
N SER A 186 -21.52 -29.30 5.29
CA SER A 186 -20.19 -29.85 5.61
C SER A 186 -19.27 -28.79 6.26
N GLY A 187 -19.73 -27.55 6.41
CA GLY A 187 -18.95 -26.42 6.90
C GLY A 187 -18.05 -25.75 5.86
N ILE A 188 -18.18 -26.10 4.58
CA ILE A 188 -17.42 -25.48 3.48
C ILE A 188 -18.01 -24.09 3.21
N ARG A 189 -17.14 -23.07 3.18
CA ARG A 189 -17.53 -21.68 2.94
C ARG A 189 -17.66 -21.41 1.45
N ILE A 190 -18.88 -21.12 1.00
CA ILE A 190 -19.20 -20.73 -0.37
C ILE A 190 -19.29 -19.20 -0.41
N PHE A 191 -18.40 -18.57 -1.17
CA PHE A 191 -18.37 -17.11 -1.38
C PHE A 191 -18.99 -16.77 -2.74
N PRO A 192 -19.84 -15.73 -2.84
CA PRO A 192 -20.34 -15.21 -4.11
C PRO A 192 -19.30 -14.34 -4.82
N ASP A 193 -19.41 -14.23 -6.14
CA ASP A 193 -18.64 -13.28 -6.95
C ASP A 193 -19.08 -11.83 -6.70
N PHE A 194 -18.19 -10.87 -7.01
CA PHE A 194 -18.50 -9.43 -7.02
C PHE A 194 -18.92 -9.00 -8.43
N ASP A 195 -19.87 -8.07 -8.53
CA ASP A 195 -20.35 -7.59 -9.83
C ASP A 195 -19.33 -6.72 -10.58
N ASP A 196 -19.31 -6.80 -11.91
CA ASP A 196 -18.31 -6.17 -12.75
C ASP A 196 -18.53 -4.65 -12.93
N ALA A 197 -19.72 -4.11 -12.65
CA ALA A 197 -19.97 -2.68 -12.55
C ALA A 197 -19.66 -2.16 -11.14
N GLN A 198 -20.05 -2.91 -10.09
CA GLN A 198 -19.62 -2.63 -8.70
C GLN A 198 -18.09 -2.54 -8.60
N MET A 199 -17.36 -3.48 -9.21
CA MET A 199 -15.91 -3.52 -9.16
C MET A 199 -15.24 -2.35 -9.90
N LYS A 200 -15.90 -1.76 -10.90
CA LYS A 200 -15.44 -0.52 -11.55
C LYS A 200 -15.60 0.70 -10.63
N LYS A 201 -16.64 0.74 -9.77
CA LYS A 201 -16.77 1.76 -8.72
C LYS A 201 -15.63 1.66 -7.70
N VAL A 202 -15.36 0.44 -7.21
CA VAL A 202 -14.26 0.17 -6.28
C VAL A 202 -12.91 0.55 -6.88
N ALA A 203 -12.64 0.15 -8.13
CA ALA A 203 -11.37 0.47 -8.79
C ALA A 203 -11.16 1.99 -8.95
N ALA A 204 -12.18 2.73 -9.40
CA ALA A 204 -12.11 4.18 -9.53
C ALA A 204 -11.86 4.87 -8.18
N LEU A 205 -12.58 4.46 -7.13
CA LEU A 205 -12.46 4.98 -5.77
C LEU A 205 -11.07 4.68 -5.16
N VAL A 206 -10.64 3.43 -5.20
CA VAL A 206 -9.35 3.00 -4.64
C VAL A 206 -8.19 3.67 -5.36
N LYS A 207 -8.26 3.86 -6.68
CA LYS A 207 -7.23 4.58 -7.44
C LYS A 207 -7.18 6.06 -7.08
N ASP A 208 -8.33 6.74 -7.01
CA ASP A 208 -8.39 8.14 -6.57
C ASP A 208 -7.77 8.32 -5.16
N ILE A 209 -8.18 7.53 -4.18
CA ILE A 209 -7.65 7.60 -2.81
C ILE A 209 -6.14 7.30 -2.79
N ALA A 210 -5.68 6.28 -3.54
CA ALA A 210 -4.29 5.88 -3.56
C ALA A 210 -3.38 6.92 -4.23
N ASP A 211 -3.79 7.47 -5.37
CA ASP A 211 -3.09 8.55 -6.07
C ASP A 211 -3.07 9.81 -5.21
N ARG A 212 -4.20 10.18 -4.57
CA ARG A 212 -4.32 11.38 -3.72
C ARG A 212 -3.43 11.32 -2.47
N TYR A 213 -3.40 10.20 -1.78
CA TYR A 213 -2.64 10.05 -0.52
C TYR A 213 -1.25 9.42 -0.72
N MET A 214 -0.82 9.23 -1.97
CA MET A 214 0.44 8.54 -2.32
C MET A 214 0.60 7.17 -1.64
N ILE A 215 -0.52 6.44 -1.48
CA ILE A 215 -0.54 5.16 -0.77
C ILE A 215 0.14 4.10 -1.65
N PRO A 216 1.24 3.46 -1.20
CA PRO A 216 1.94 2.48 -2.02
C PRO A 216 1.07 1.22 -2.18
N PRO A 217 1.19 0.46 -3.30
CA PRO A 217 0.28 -0.64 -3.56
C PRO A 217 0.34 -1.78 -2.52
N THR A 218 1.42 -1.87 -1.75
CA THR A 218 1.61 -2.80 -0.61
C THR A 218 0.78 -2.45 0.64
N ASN A 219 0.03 -1.35 0.58
CA ASN A 219 -0.78 -0.82 1.66
C ASN A 219 -2.29 -0.76 1.27
N ILE A 220 -2.65 -1.34 0.12
CA ILE A 220 -4.03 -1.60 -0.29
C ILE A 220 -4.30 -3.07 0.01
N LEU A 221 -5.14 -3.36 1.01
CA LEU A 221 -5.14 -4.64 1.73
C LEU A 221 -6.56 -5.16 2.01
N ALA A 222 -6.68 -6.47 2.24
CA ALA A 222 -7.86 -7.07 2.82
C ALA A 222 -7.96 -6.80 4.33
N HIS A 223 -9.17 -6.84 4.88
CA HIS A 223 -9.34 -6.94 6.34
C HIS A 223 -8.73 -8.25 6.89
N SER A 224 -8.78 -9.33 6.10
CA SER A 224 -8.11 -10.59 6.44
C SER A 224 -6.58 -10.46 6.50
N ASP A 225 -5.95 -9.56 5.75
CA ASP A 225 -4.50 -9.37 5.81
C ASP A 225 -4.04 -8.79 7.15
N ILE A 226 -4.81 -7.81 7.64
CA ILE A 226 -4.46 -7.04 8.83
C ILE A 226 -5.01 -7.66 10.13
N ALA A 227 -5.91 -8.64 10.02
CA ALA A 227 -6.57 -9.31 11.15
C ALA A 227 -6.94 -10.79 10.87
N PRO A 228 -6.00 -11.64 10.37
CA PRO A 228 -6.30 -12.97 9.81
C PRO A 228 -7.00 -13.92 10.78
N THR A 229 -6.72 -13.83 12.08
CA THR A 229 -7.35 -14.67 13.11
C THR A 229 -8.80 -14.31 13.43
N ARG A 230 -9.30 -13.19 12.90
CA ARG A 230 -10.61 -12.60 13.23
C ARG A 230 -11.49 -12.32 12.00
N LYS A 231 -10.89 -12.20 10.81
CA LYS A 231 -11.53 -11.59 9.64
C LYS A 231 -11.19 -12.32 8.34
N SER A 232 -12.17 -12.37 7.43
CA SER A 232 -12.12 -13.10 6.16
C SER A 232 -12.43 -12.22 4.94
N ASP A 233 -12.86 -10.98 5.18
CA ASP A 233 -13.25 -9.98 4.20
C ASP A 233 -12.04 -9.32 3.50
N PRO A 234 -12.10 -9.05 2.18
CA PRO A 234 -13.24 -9.25 1.26
C PRO A 234 -13.31 -10.68 0.64
N GLY A 235 -12.46 -11.61 1.07
CA GLY A 235 -12.53 -13.04 0.71
C GLY A 235 -11.93 -13.39 -0.66
N PRO A 236 -11.85 -14.71 -0.98
CA PRO A 236 -11.17 -15.21 -2.18
C PRO A 236 -11.89 -14.89 -3.50
N LYS A 237 -13.13 -14.41 -3.43
CA LYS A 237 -13.87 -13.96 -4.62
C LYS A 237 -13.60 -12.49 -4.97
N PHE A 238 -12.90 -11.75 -4.12
CA PHE A 238 -12.49 -10.40 -4.44
C PHE A 238 -11.35 -10.43 -5.47
N PRO A 239 -11.50 -9.81 -6.65
CA PRO A 239 -10.63 -10.05 -7.80
C PRO A 239 -9.36 -9.20 -7.76
N TRP A 240 -8.53 -9.39 -6.73
CA TRP A 240 -7.26 -8.68 -6.52
C TRP A 240 -6.38 -8.65 -7.78
N LYS A 241 -6.23 -9.78 -8.47
CA LYS A 241 -5.45 -9.82 -9.71
C LYS A 241 -6.02 -8.95 -10.83
N LYS A 242 -7.35 -8.85 -10.95
CA LYS A 242 -8.01 -7.96 -11.93
C LYS A 242 -7.74 -6.49 -11.62
N LEU A 243 -7.80 -6.12 -10.33
CA LEU A 243 -7.45 -4.77 -9.87
C LEU A 243 -5.98 -4.42 -10.15
N TYR A 244 -5.07 -5.37 -9.97
CA TYR A 244 -3.66 -5.21 -10.33
C TYR A 244 -3.43 -5.11 -11.85
N ASP A 245 -3.95 -6.06 -12.64
CA ASP A 245 -3.73 -6.13 -14.09
C ASP A 245 -4.38 -4.94 -14.82
N GLU A 246 -5.69 -4.71 -14.63
CA GLU A 246 -6.48 -3.73 -15.40
C GLU A 246 -6.33 -2.29 -14.88
N TYR A 247 -6.24 -2.10 -13.55
CA TYR A 247 -6.31 -0.76 -12.91
C TYR A 247 -5.03 -0.36 -12.16
N GLN A 248 -4.03 -1.24 -12.10
CA GLN A 248 -2.73 -1.02 -11.42
C GLN A 248 -2.89 -0.73 -9.91
N ILE A 249 -3.86 -1.40 -9.28
CA ILE A 249 -4.22 -1.28 -7.87
C ILE A 249 -3.72 -2.50 -7.10
N GLY A 250 -3.15 -2.29 -5.91
CA GLY A 250 -2.69 -3.37 -5.03
C GLY A 250 -1.39 -4.03 -5.50
N MET A 251 -1.01 -5.12 -4.85
CA MET A 251 0.26 -5.82 -5.13
C MET A 251 0.02 -7.22 -5.70
N TRP A 252 0.86 -7.66 -6.64
CA TRP A 252 0.83 -9.01 -7.20
C TRP A 252 2.22 -9.49 -7.55
N TYR A 253 2.49 -10.79 -7.43
CA TYR A 253 3.79 -11.39 -7.77
C TYR A 253 4.04 -11.42 -9.28
N ASP A 254 5.30 -11.53 -9.69
CA ASP A 254 5.65 -11.81 -11.07
C ASP A 254 5.69 -13.33 -11.29
N GLU A 255 4.91 -13.83 -12.26
CA GLU A 255 4.75 -15.28 -12.50
C GLU A 255 6.09 -15.96 -12.80
N ALA A 256 6.98 -15.30 -13.55
CA ALA A 256 8.33 -15.81 -13.83
C ALA A 256 9.12 -16.09 -12.54
N THR A 257 9.17 -15.13 -11.60
CA THR A 257 9.85 -15.29 -10.32
C THR A 257 9.17 -16.31 -9.41
N LYS A 258 7.83 -16.44 -9.48
CA LYS A 258 7.12 -17.54 -8.80
C LYS A 258 7.52 -18.90 -9.34
N GLN A 259 7.66 -19.04 -10.66
CA GLN A 259 8.11 -20.28 -11.30
C GLN A 259 9.61 -20.56 -11.02
N GLU A 260 10.46 -19.54 -10.97
CA GLU A 260 11.87 -19.68 -10.56
C GLU A 260 11.99 -20.27 -9.14
N PHE A 261 11.16 -19.82 -8.19
CA PHE A 261 11.12 -20.40 -6.85
C PHE A 261 10.47 -21.79 -6.81
N TYR A 262 9.41 -22.03 -7.59
CA TYR A 262 8.71 -23.31 -7.62
C TYR A 262 9.60 -24.43 -8.16
N ASN A 263 10.37 -24.15 -9.23
CA ASN A 263 11.30 -25.10 -9.84
C ASN A 263 12.54 -25.42 -8.98
N GLN A 264 12.73 -24.75 -7.85
CA GLN A 264 13.76 -25.10 -6.84
C GLN A 264 13.25 -26.11 -5.79
N ILE A 265 11.95 -26.41 -5.77
CA ILE A 265 11.33 -27.30 -4.80
C ILE A 265 11.41 -28.75 -5.32
N ILE A 266 12.00 -29.64 -4.53
CA ILE A 266 12.05 -31.09 -4.79
C ILE A 266 10.77 -31.73 -4.22
N PRO A 267 9.78 -32.16 -5.04
CA PRO A 267 8.45 -32.53 -4.55
C PRO A 267 8.45 -33.70 -3.57
N GLU A 268 9.36 -34.67 -3.77
CA GLU A 268 9.49 -35.89 -2.96
C GLU A 268 9.83 -35.57 -1.49
N ASN A 269 10.59 -34.50 -1.26
CA ASN A 269 11.04 -34.09 0.07
C ASN A 269 10.14 -33.01 0.68
N TYR A 270 9.52 -32.15 -0.14
CA TYR A 270 8.84 -30.95 0.34
C TYR A 270 7.73 -31.23 1.35
N ALA A 271 6.93 -32.29 1.15
CA ALA A 271 5.84 -32.66 2.07
C ALA A 271 6.33 -32.97 3.50
N VAL A 272 7.55 -33.51 3.62
CA VAL A 272 8.22 -33.74 4.91
C VAL A 272 8.85 -32.44 5.41
N GLU A 273 9.61 -31.74 4.55
CA GLU A 273 10.32 -30.50 4.90
C GLU A 273 9.38 -29.42 5.44
N MET A 274 8.24 -29.19 4.78
CA MET A 274 7.24 -28.18 5.15
C MET A 274 6.60 -28.40 6.53
N SER A 275 6.70 -29.63 7.05
CA SER A 275 6.18 -30.04 8.35
C SER A 275 7.23 -29.94 9.47
N THR A 276 8.49 -29.60 9.14
CA THR A 276 9.57 -29.45 10.12
C THR A 276 9.55 -28.06 10.78
N ALA A 277 9.86 -28.00 12.08
CA ALA A 277 9.88 -26.72 12.82
C ALA A 277 10.77 -25.62 12.20
N PRO A 278 11.97 -25.92 11.66
CA PRO A 278 12.78 -24.91 10.96
C PRO A 278 12.10 -24.35 9.70
N PHE A 279 11.41 -25.18 8.91
CA PHE A 279 10.70 -24.71 7.72
C PHE A 279 9.43 -23.94 8.08
N ILE A 280 8.72 -24.37 9.12
CA ILE A 280 7.57 -23.64 9.67
C ILE A 280 8.00 -22.24 10.12
N PHE A 281 9.09 -22.14 10.89
CA PHE A 281 9.67 -20.86 11.29
C PHE A 281 10.07 -20.00 10.06
N LYS A 282 10.69 -20.61 9.03
CA LYS A 282 11.09 -19.94 7.79
C LYS A 282 9.90 -19.30 7.06
N TYR A 283 8.77 -19.99 6.88
CA TYR A 283 7.62 -19.39 6.19
C TYR A 283 6.82 -18.44 7.08
N GLN A 284 6.74 -18.67 8.40
CA GLN A 284 6.18 -17.70 9.34
C GLN A 284 6.96 -16.38 9.31
N ALA A 285 8.29 -16.46 9.29
CA ALA A 285 9.16 -15.29 9.15
C ALA A 285 8.94 -14.57 7.81
N ALA A 286 8.79 -15.30 6.70
CA ALA A 286 8.50 -14.70 5.39
C ALA A 286 7.11 -14.03 5.30
N LEU A 287 6.09 -14.57 5.97
CA LEU A 287 4.78 -13.91 6.13
C LEU A 287 4.92 -12.60 6.92
N LYS A 288 5.69 -12.60 8.01
CA LYS A 288 6.02 -11.39 8.78
C LYS A 288 6.82 -10.36 7.97
N THR A 289 7.76 -10.81 7.13
CA THR A 289 8.55 -9.95 6.23
C THR A 289 7.68 -9.28 5.17
N LEU A 290 6.65 -9.95 4.64
CA LEU A 290 5.72 -9.34 3.71
C LEU A 290 4.85 -8.27 4.41
N GLY A 291 4.30 -8.63 5.58
CA GLY A 291 3.62 -7.67 6.45
C GLY A 291 2.66 -8.24 7.50
N TYR A 292 2.39 -9.55 7.53
CA TYR A 292 1.39 -10.11 8.43
C TYR A 292 1.82 -10.01 9.91
N GLY A 293 0.86 -9.70 10.79
CA GLY A 293 1.05 -9.62 12.26
C GLY A 293 1.21 -10.98 12.95
N LEU A 294 2.04 -11.87 12.39
CA LEU A 294 2.33 -13.23 12.87
C LEU A 294 3.69 -13.27 13.56
N GLU A 295 3.79 -13.98 14.69
CA GLU A 295 5.07 -14.23 15.38
C GLU A 295 5.58 -15.64 15.08
N PRO A 296 6.79 -15.81 14.51
CA PRO A 296 7.35 -17.13 14.19
C PRO A 296 7.59 -18.00 15.43
N SER A 297 6.93 -19.16 15.45
CA SER A 297 6.91 -20.11 16.57
C SER A 297 7.53 -21.47 16.22
N GLY A 298 7.73 -21.78 14.93
CA GLY A 298 8.11 -23.12 14.45
C GLY A 298 6.98 -24.16 14.57
N MET A 299 5.75 -23.75 14.90
CA MET A 299 4.59 -24.63 15.07
C MET A 299 3.40 -24.18 14.24
N VAL A 300 2.67 -25.11 13.62
CA VAL A 300 1.49 -24.83 12.77
C VAL A 300 0.23 -24.59 13.63
N ASP A 301 0.27 -23.53 14.43
CA ASP A 301 -0.83 -23.09 15.28
C ASP A 301 -2.00 -22.45 14.49
N ASN A 302 -3.08 -22.08 15.19
CA ASN A 302 -4.25 -21.46 14.56
C ASN A 302 -3.93 -20.08 13.94
N ALA A 303 -3.01 -19.31 14.52
CA ALA A 303 -2.62 -18.02 13.95
C ALA A 303 -1.90 -18.21 12.60
N THR A 304 -1.01 -19.21 12.54
CA THR A 304 -0.27 -19.62 11.35
C THR A 304 -1.24 -20.06 10.24
N LYS A 305 -2.15 -21.01 10.52
CA LYS A 305 -3.15 -21.47 9.54
C LYS A 305 -4.03 -20.35 9.02
N LYS A 306 -4.50 -19.47 9.91
CA LYS A 306 -5.35 -18.32 9.55
C LYS A 306 -4.60 -17.26 8.72
N THR A 307 -3.31 -17.04 9.00
CA THR A 307 -2.47 -16.14 8.20
C THR A 307 -2.24 -16.71 6.79
N ILE A 308 -2.04 -18.02 6.67
CA ILE A 308 -1.92 -18.69 5.36
C ILE A 308 -3.25 -18.62 4.58
N GLU A 309 -4.38 -18.87 5.24
CA GLU A 309 -5.71 -18.78 4.63
C GLU A 309 -6.02 -17.36 4.11
N ALA A 310 -5.71 -16.32 4.91
CA ALA A 310 -5.86 -14.92 4.49
C ALA A 310 -4.93 -14.55 3.32
N PHE A 311 -3.67 -15.00 3.38
CA PHE A 311 -2.71 -14.83 2.29
C PHE A 311 -3.18 -15.51 0.99
N GLN A 312 -3.76 -16.71 1.08
CA GLN A 312 -4.36 -17.40 -0.05
C GLN A 312 -5.61 -16.67 -0.58
N PHE A 313 -6.48 -16.10 0.26
CA PHE A 313 -7.60 -15.27 -0.21
C PHE A 313 -7.14 -14.09 -1.09
N HIS A 314 -6.00 -13.47 -0.75
CA HIS A 314 -5.46 -12.36 -1.53
C HIS A 314 -4.73 -12.86 -2.78
N PHE A 315 -3.74 -13.76 -2.64
CA PHE A 315 -2.76 -14.05 -3.70
C PHE A 315 -2.91 -15.42 -4.39
N ARG A 316 -3.83 -16.28 -3.94
CA ARG A 316 -4.08 -17.60 -4.55
C ARG A 316 -5.54 -18.07 -4.31
N PRO A 317 -6.54 -17.30 -4.79
CA PRO A 317 -7.96 -17.55 -4.50
C PRO A 317 -8.48 -18.89 -5.02
N GLU A 318 -7.73 -19.58 -5.87
CA GLU A 318 -8.00 -20.93 -6.37
C GLU A 318 -7.85 -22.00 -5.27
N LYS A 319 -7.05 -21.75 -4.23
CA LYS A 319 -6.81 -22.70 -3.12
C LYS A 319 -6.47 -21.99 -1.80
N TYR A 320 -7.44 -21.95 -0.90
CA TYR A 320 -7.40 -21.27 0.41
C TYR A 320 -7.62 -22.20 1.62
N ASP A 321 -6.92 -23.34 1.64
CA ASP A 321 -7.02 -24.36 2.70
C ASP A 321 -6.25 -24.06 4.00
N GLY A 322 -5.48 -22.96 4.05
CA GLY A 322 -4.60 -22.61 5.16
C GLY A 322 -3.31 -23.43 5.22
N VAL A 323 -2.93 -24.10 4.12
CA VAL A 323 -1.74 -24.97 4.04
C VAL A 323 -0.63 -24.33 3.19
N MET A 324 0.59 -24.27 3.73
CA MET A 324 1.77 -23.73 3.04
C MET A 324 2.36 -24.76 2.05
N ASP A 325 1.60 -25.09 1.00
CA ASP A 325 2.12 -25.91 -0.09
C ASP A 325 3.17 -25.19 -0.96
N ALA A 326 3.80 -25.93 -1.87
CA ALA A 326 4.91 -25.45 -2.69
C ALA A 326 4.59 -24.19 -3.53
N GLU A 327 3.34 -24.02 -3.97
CA GLU A 327 2.96 -22.85 -4.76
C GLU A 327 2.63 -21.66 -3.86
N THR A 328 1.89 -21.86 -2.76
CA THR A 328 1.66 -20.81 -1.75
C THR A 328 3.00 -20.28 -1.22
N TRP A 329 3.98 -21.16 -1.01
CA TRP A 329 5.34 -20.79 -0.61
C TRP A 329 6.11 -20.02 -1.70
N SER A 330 6.01 -20.46 -2.96
CA SER A 330 6.68 -19.79 -4.09
C SER A 330 6.10 -18.40 -4.39
N ILE A 331 4.79 -18.22 -4.26
CA ILE A 331 4.11 -16.92 -4.33
C ILE A 331 4.63 -15.98 -3.24
N LEU A 332 4.75 -16.47 -1.99
CA LEU A 332 5.25 -15.70 -0.86
C LEU A 332 6.71 -15.25 -1.05
N GLN A 333 7.57 -16.11 -1.60
CA GLN A 333 8.96 -15.73 -1.94
C GLN A 333 9.00 -14.67 -3.04
N ALA A 334 8.22 -14.82 -4.11
CA ALA A 334 8.16 -13.85 -5.20
C ALA A 334 7.63 -12.48 -4.75
N LEU A 335 6.61 -12.43 -3.87
CA LEU A 335 6.13 -11.19 -3.26
C LEU A 335 7.20 -10.50 -2.40
N ASN A 336 7.95 -11.26 -1.59
CA ASN A 336 9.02 -10.70 -0.76
C ASN A 336 10.21 -10.16 -1.58
N VAL A 337 10.50 -10.74 -2.75
CA VAL A 337 11.51 -10.21 -3.69
C VAL A 337 11.03 -8.91 -4.35
N LYS A 338 9.77 -8.85 -4.77
CA LYS A 338 9.20 -7.71 -5.50
C LYS A 338 8.84 -6.52 -4.60
N TYR A 339 8.41 -6.79 -3.37
CA TYR A 339 7.91 -5.81 -2.41
C TYR A 339 8.62 -5.88 -1.05
N PRO A 340 9.96 -5.79 -0.99
CA PRO A 340 10.71 -5.89 0.26
C PRO A 340 10.32 -4.78 1.23
N ASN A 341 10.26 -5.11 2.53
CA ASN A 341 10.21 -4.09 3.58
C ASN A 341 11.44 -3.19 3.51
N LYS A 342 11.22 -1.89 3.72
CA LYS A 342 12.24 -0.83 3.78
C LYS A 342 12.21 -0.17 5.15
#